data_AF-A0A3C1Y0Q0-F1
#
_entry.id   AF-A0A3C1Y0Q0-F1
#
_cell.length_a   1.000
_cell.length_b   1.000
_cell.length_c   1.000
_cell.angle_alpha   90.00
_cell.angle_beta   90.00
_cell.angle_gamma   90.00
#
_symmetry.space_group_name_H-M   'P 1'
#
loop_
_entity.id
_entity.type
_entity.pdbx_description
1 polymer ?
#
loop_
_entity_poly.entity_id
_entity_poly.type
_entity_poly.pdbx_seq_one_letter_code
_entity_poly.pdbx_strand_id
1 'polypeptide(L)'
;QAGRSLSASAALELGLVTYAPDSIDWDDEVRLALEERRALSPDALTGLEANLRFGGQETMETRIFGRLTAWQNWIFNRPNAAGDKGALKLYGKGEQAAFDWNRV
;
A
#
# COMPACT_ATOMS: atom_id res chain seq x y z
N GLN A 1 27.92 -16.24 -7.89
CA GLN A 1 28.66 -15.64 -9.02
C GLN A 1 27.75 -14.63 -9.68
N ALA A 2 28.08 -13.33 -9.61
CA ALA A 2 27.32 -12.28 -10.30
C ALA A 2 27.75 -12.19 -11.77
N GLY A 3 26.84 -11.79 -12.67
CA GLY A 3 27.13 -11.48 -14.08
C GLY A 3 26.98 -12.63 -15.09
N ARG A 4 26.38 -13.77 -14.73
CA ARG A 4 26.05 -14.85 -15.68
C ARG A 4 24.56 -14.81 -16.04
N SER A 5 24.23 -15.11 -17.30
CA SER A 5 22.85 -15.27 -17.75
C SER A 5 22.20 -16.50 -17.10
N LEU A 6 20.93 -16.36 -16.71
CA LEU A 6 20.10 -17.42 -16.13
C LEU A 6 18.93 -17.73 -17.06
N SER A 7 18.54 -19.00 -17.14
CA SER A 7 17.24 -19.36 -17.72
C SER A 7 16.10 -18.95 -16.79
N ALA A 8 14.88 -18.86 -17.31
CA ALA A 8 13.69 -18.54 -16.51
C ALA A 8 13.47 -19.57 -15.39
N SER A 9 13.64 -20.87 -15.68
CA SER A 9 13.56 -21.95 -14.68
C SER A 9 14.60 -21.81 -13.58
N ALA A 10 15.86 -21.53 -13.93
CA ALA A 10 16.93 -21.34 -12.96
C ALA A 10 16.70 -20.09 -12.10
N ALA A 11 16.13 -19.02 -12.67
CA ALA A 11 15.75 -17.83 -11.90
C ALA A 11 14.64 -18.12 -10.89
N LEU A 12 13.66 -18.96 -11.26
CA LEU A 12 12.58 -19.40 -10.36
C LEU A 12 13.10 -20.30 -9.23
N GLU A 13 13.95 -21.28 -9.54
CA GLU A 13 14.57 -22.17 -8.55
C GLU A 13 15.41 -21.40 -7.51
N LEU A 14 16.05 -20.30 -7.93
CA LEU A 14 16.80 -19.41 -7.05
C LEU A 14 15.92 -18.41 -6.28
N GLY A 15 14.60 -18.38 -6.51
CA GLY A 15 13.67 -17.45 -5.88
C GLY A 15 13.84 -15.99 -6.32
N LEU A 16 14.47 -15.74 -7.48
CA LEU A 16 14.72 -14.38 -8.00
C LEU A 16 13.50 -13.80 -8.72
N VAL A 17 12.61 -14.67 -9.21
CA VAL A 17 11.33 -14.30 -9.82
C VAL A 17 10.21 -15.07 -9.14
N THR A 18 9.01 -14.50 -9.17
CA THR A 18 7.83 -15.12 -8.55
C THR A 18 7.33 -16.32 -9.35
N TYR A 19 7.48 -16.28 -10.67
CA TYR A 19 6.89 -17.26 -11.58
C TYR A 19 7.61 -17.27 -12.94
N ALA A 20 7.56 -18.41 -13.65
CA ALA A 20 8.25 -18.61 -14.94
C ALA A 20 7.42 -19.52 -15.89
N PRO A 21 6.27 -19.03 -16.40
CA PRO A 21 5.44 -19.81 -17.30
C PRO A 21 6.09 -19.96 -18.68
N ASP A 22 5.69 -20.99 -19.41
CA ASP A 22 6.12 -21.17 -20.79
C ASP A 22 5.35 -20.25 -21.75
N SER A 23 5.67 -20.31 -23.04
CA SER A 23 5.03 -19.45 -24.04
C SER A 23 3.55 -19.75 -24.28
N ILE A 24 3.05 -20.90 -23.86
CA ILE A 24 1.65 -21.30 -24.00
C ILE A 24 0.82 -20.68 -22.87
N ASP A 25 1.32 -20.73 -21.64
CA ASP A 25 0.58 -20.28 -20.45
C ASP A 25 0.75 -18.77 -20.16
N TRP A 26 1.80 -18.15 -20.70
CA TRP A 26 2.18 -16.76 -20.40
C TRP A 26 1.03 -15.75 -20.51
N ASP A 27 0.33 -15.74 -21.66
CA ASP A 27 -0.67 -14.72 -21.95
C ASP A 27 -1.88 -14.82 -21.01
N ASP A 28 -2.28 -16.04 -20.65
CA ASP A 28 -3.44 -16.26 -19.78
C ASP A 28 -3.11 -16.04 -18.31
N GLU A 29 -1.98 -16.54 -17.82
CA GLU A 29 -1.64 -16.43 -16.40
C GLU A 29 -1.29 -14.99 -16.00
N VAL A 30 -0.57 -14.26 -16.86
CA VAL A 30 -0.29 -12.83 -16.62
C VAL A 30 -1.58 -12.01 -16.68
N ARG A 31 -2.46 -12.29 -17.65
CA ARG A 31 -3.75 -11.62 -17.76
C ARG A 31 -4.63 -11.85 -16.53
N LEU A 32 -4.75 -13.10 -16.06
CA LEU A 32 -5.52 -13.43 -14.87
C LEU A 32 -5.00 -12.70 -13.63
N ALA A 33 -3.68 -12.69 -13.41
CA ALA A 33 -3.09 -11.96 -12.28
C ALA A 33 -3.40 -10.45 -12.32
N LEU A 34 -3.43 -9.85 -13.51
CA LEU A 34 -3.80 -8.44 -13.69
C LEU A 34 -5.30 -8.18 -13.49
N GLU A 35 -6.15 -9.10 -13.95
CA GLU A 35 -7.60 -9.03 -13.76
C GLU A 35 -7.96 -9.15 -12.27
N GLU A 36 -7.38 -10.12 -11.56
CA GLU A 36 -7.54 -10.29 -10.11
C GLU A 36 -7.10 -9.04 -9.35
N ARG A 37 -5.95 -8.49 -9.73
CA ARG A 37 -5.43 -7.25 -9.13
C ARG A 37 -6.40 -6.08 -9.29
N ARG A 38 -7.09 -5.99 -10.42
CA ARG A 38 -8.09 -4.96 -10.70
C ARG A 38 -9.42 -5.22 -9.98
N ALA A 39 -9.75 -6.48 -9.71
CA ALA A 39 -11.00 -6.86 -9.06
C ALA A 39 -11.00 -6.65 -7.54
N LEU A 40 -9.82 -6.56 -6.91
CA LEU A 40 -9.69 -6.39 -5.46
C LEU A 40 -9.75 -4.91 -5.02
N SER A 41 -10.13 -4.68 -3.76
CA SER A 41 -10.17 -3.33 -3.18
C SER A 41 -8.79 -2.67 -3.23
N PRO A 42 -8.65 -1.46 -3.81
CA PRO A 42 -7.38 -0.76 -3.88
C PRO A 42 -6.86 -0.39 -2.48
N ASP A 43 -7.75 -0.09 -1.53
CA ASP A 43 -7.37 0.24 -0.15
C ASP A 43 -6.75 -0.98 0.55
N ALA A 44 -7.36 -2.15 0.37
CA ALA A 44 -6.87 -3.40 0.95
C ALA A 44 -5.52 -3.80 0.34
N LEU A 45 -5.37 -3.69 -0.98
CA LEU A 45 -4.12 -4.01 -1.67
C LEU A 45 -2.97 -3.07 -1.27
N THR A 46 -3.27 -1.78 -1.10
CA THR A 46 -2.28 -0.80 -0.63
C THR A 46 -1.79 -1.16 0.78
N GLY A 47 -2.71 -1.51 1.68
CA GLY A 47 -2.37 -1.98 3.02
C GLY A 47 -1.54 -3.28 3.00
N LEU A 48 -1.93 -4.24 2.16
CA LEU A 48 -1.22 -5.51 1.99
C LEU A 48 0.22 -5.29 1.53
N GLU A 49 0.44 -4.49 0.49
CA GLU A 49 1.77 -4.20 -0.04
C GLU A 49 2.68 -3.49 0.94
N ALA A 50 2.15 -2.52 1.69
CA ALA A 50 2.92 -1.81 2.71
C ALA A 50 3.49 -2.79 3.74
N ASN A 51 2.73 -3.82 4.11
CA ASN A 51 3.15 -4.83 5.08
C ASN A 51 4.08 -5.88 4.46
N LEU A 52 3.77 -6.42 3.27
CA LEU A 52 4.59 -7.46 2.66
C LEU A 52 5.98 -6.93 2.24
N ARG A 53 6.06 -5.68 1.77
CA ARG A 53 7.34 -5.09 1.33
C ARG A 53 8.20 -4.60 2.49
N PHE A 54 7.59 -4.14 3.59
CA PHE A 54 8.29 -3.46 4.69
C PHE A 54 8.00 -4.03 6.09
N GLY A 55 7.56 -5.27 6.21
CA GLY A 55 7.24 -5.91 7.49
C GLY A 55 8.43 -6.47 8.29
N GLY A 56 9.65 -6.32 7.76
CA GLY A 56 10.88 -6.80 8.39
C GLY A 56 11.48 -5.80 9.38
N GLN A 57 12.70 -5.35 9.09
CA GLN A 57 13.39 -4.36 9.92
C GLN A 57 12.81 -2.95 9.69
N GLU A 58 12.66 -2.19 10.78
CA GLU A 58 12.25 -0.79 10.72
C GLU A 58 13.45 0.17 10.79
N THR A 59 13.42 1.21 9.96
CA THR A 59 14.29 2.38 10.04
C THR A 59 13.48 3.62 10.41
N MET A 60 14.13 4.77 10.57
CA MET A 60 13.42 6.03 10.76
C MET A 60 12.47 6.31 9.58
N GLU A 61 12.93 6.08 8.36
CA GLU A 61 12.18 6.32 7.12
C GLU A 61 10.99 5.37 7.00
N THR A 62 11.16 4.06 7.27
CA THR A 62 10.03 3.13 7.22
C THR A 62 9.00 3.41 8.31
N ARG A 63 9.42 3.95 9.47
CA ARG A 63 8.50 4.41 10.52
C ARG A 63 7.74 5.68 10.14
N ILE A 64 8.36 6.57 9.37
CA ILE A 64 7.68 7.74 8.81
C ILE A 64 6.57 7.26 7.86
N PHE A 65 6.91 6.45 6.86
CA PHE A 65 5.93 5.98 5.86
C PHE A 65 4.94 4.93 6.38
N GLY A 66 5.31 4.16 7.40
CA GLY A 66 4.46 3.19 8.06
C GLY A 66 3.67 3.83 9.18
N ARG A 67 4.23 3.80 10.40
CA ARG A 67 3.54 4.23 11.63
C ARG A 67 2.97 5.65 11.55
N LEU A 68 3.79 6.64 11.19
CA LEU A 68 3.33 8.03 11.19
C LEU A 68 2.31 8.29 10.08
N THR A 69 2.63 7.94 8.84
CA THR A 69 1.76 8.19 7.69
C THR A 69 0.46 7.38 7.76
N ALA A 70 0.45 6.13 8.22
CA ALA A 70 -0.80 5.36 8.35
C ALA A 70 -1.77 6.00 9.34
N TRP A 71 -1.28 6.43 10.52
CA TRP A 71 -2.09 7.17 11.48
C TRP A 71 -2.58 8.51 10.91
N GLN A 72 -1.72 9.22 10.16
CA GLN A 72 -2.12 10.47 9.53
C GLN A 72 -3.19 10.26 8.45
N ASN A 73 -3.07 9.22 7.62
CA ASN A 73 -4.07 8.88 6.61
C ASN A 73 -5.42 8.56 7.24
N TRP A 74 -5.43 7.89 8.40
CA TRP A 74 -6.65 7.64 9.16
C TRP A 74 -7.27 8.95 9.69
N ILE A 75 -6.46 9.88 10.20
CA ILE A 75 -6.94 11.21 10.65
C ILE A 75 -7.55 11.98 9.47
N PHE A 76 -6.90 11.97 8.30
CA PHE A 76 -7.34 12.72 7.12
C PHE A 76 -8.66 12.24 6.53
N ASN A 77 -9.01 10.96 6.70
CA ASN A 77 -10.29 10.43 6.24
C ASN A 77 -11.46 10.68 7.20
N ARG A 78 -11.25 11.38 8.33
CA ARG A 78 -12.29 11.64 9.35
C ARG A 78 -12.81 13.08 9.34
N PRO A 79 -14.10 13.29 9.68
CA PRO A 79 -14.75 14.60 9.62
C PRO A 79 -14.14 15.63 10.58
N ASN A 80 -13.59 15.20 11.72
CA ASN A 80 -12.94 16.11 12.67
C ASN A 80 -11.80 16.92 12.02
N ALA A 81 -11.06 16.32 11.07
CA ALA A 81 -9.99 17.01 10.35
C ALA A 81 -10.50 17.72 9.09
N ALA A 82 -11.10 16.96 8.16
CA ALA A 82 -11.37 17.42 6.79
C ALA A 82 -12.85 17.71 6.48
N GLY A 83 -13.75 17.52 7.44
CA GLY A 83 -15.19 17.79 7.28
C GLY A 83 -15.51 19.28 7.16
N ASP A 84 -16.76 19.61 6.81
CA ASP A 84 -17.21 21.01 6.60
C ASP A 84 -17.05 21.90 7.83
N LYS A 85 -17.27 21.34 9.03
CA LYS A 85 -17.00 21.98 10.32
C LYS A 85 -15.72 21.45 11.01
N GLY A 86 -14.84 20.83 10.23
CA GLY A 86 -13.57 20.27 10.70
C GLY A 86 -12.48 21.31 10.88
N ALA A 87 -11.42 20.92 11.59
CA ALA A 87 -10.34 21.82 11.97
C ALA A 87 -9.66 22.52 10.77
N LEU A 88 -9.43 21.80 9.67
CA LEU A 88 -8.72 22.35 8.52
C LEU A 88 -9.52 23.41 7.77
N LYS A 89 -10.84 23.22 7.62
CA LYS A 89 -11.70 24.14 6.85
C LYS A 89 -12.10 25.42 7.60
N LEU A 90 -12.03 25.40 8.93
CA LEU A 90 -12.39 26.53 9.78
C LEU A 90 -11.18 27.38 10.20
N TYR A 91 -9.96 26.93 9.89
CA TYR A 91 -8.75 27.71 10.11
C TYR A 91 -8.87 29.09 9.45
N GLY A 92 -8.70 30.16 10.23
CA GLY A 92 -8.79 31.55 9.78
C GLY A 92 -10.20 32.14 9.66
N LYS A 93 -11.27 31.38 9.94
CA LYS A 93 -12.67 31.88 9.85
C LYS A 93 -13.22 32.46 11.15
N GLY A 94 -12.53 32.29 12.27
CA GLY A 94 -12.99 32.74 13.60
C GLY A 94 -14.11 31.88 14.20
N GLU A 95 -14.43 30.75 13.57
CA GLU A 95 -15.43 29.79 14.04
C GLU A 95 -14.77 28.59 14.75
N GLN A 96 -15.42 28.06 15.78
CA GLN A 96 -14.93 26.88 16.51
C GLN A 96 -15.32 25.59 15.77
N ALA A 97 -14.36 24.66 15.64
CA ALA A 97 -14.59 23.36 15.04
C ALA A 97 -15.49 22.46 15.90
N ALA A 98 -16.31 21.66 15.21
CA ALA A 98 -17.20 20.68 15.82
C ALA A 98 -16.53 19.29 15.79
N PHE A 99 -16.16 18.78 16.96
CA PHE A 99 -15.51 17.47 17.08
C PHE A 99 -16.46 16.42 17.65
N ASP A 100 -16.39 15.22 17.08
CA ASP A 100 -16.80 14.01 17.78
C ASP A 100 -15.73 13.65 18.81
N TRP A 101 -16.11 13.62 20.09
CA TRP A 101 -15.22 13.42 21.23
C TRP A 101 -15.08 11.94 21.63
N ASN A 102 -15.82 11.04 20.98
CA ASN A 102 -15.68 9.61 21.21
C ASN A 102 -14.31 9.11 20.72
N ARG A 103 -13.68 8.25 21.52
CA ARG A 103 -12.44 7.56 21.12
C ARG A 103 -12.76 6.36 20.23
N VAL A 104 -11.77 5.93 19.46
CA VAL A 104 -11.80 4.75 18.58
C VAL A 104 -10.81 3.73 19.09
#